data_AF-A0A1I7SF43-F1
#
_entry.id   AF-A0A1I7SF43-F1
#
_cell.length_a   1.000
_cell.length_b   1.000
_cell.length_c   1.000
_cell.angle_alpha   90.00
_cell.angle_beta   90.00
_cell.angle_gamma   90.00
#
_symmetry.space_group_name_H-M   'P 1'
#
loop_
_entity.id
_entity.type
_entity.pdbx_description
1 polymer ?
#
loop_
_entity_poly.entity_id
_entity_poly.type
_entity_poly.pdbx_seq_one_letter_code
_entity_poly.pdbx_strand_id
1 'polypeptide(L)'
;MNACFLIFTTFLAIALSAPNWPYSELQRRLNEEQSQEFRRIFRDGLDSPRTELNANLRTYIATLPQELQDVAAEERQRLDDSIQAARQRVQALSANAQSLYRQYAEIYNDEGISLREATSRINDLCRTADRTTLRELINADVFNARNA
;
A
#
# COMPACT_ATOMS: atom_id res chain seq x y z
N MET A 1 -11.69 17.76 -11.42
CA MET A 1 -10.85 16.58 -11.14
C MET A 1 -11.39 15.87 -9.90
N ASN A 2 -11.77 14.59 -10.02
CA ASN A 2 -12.31 13.81 -8.91
C ASN A 2 -11.20 13.51 -7.90
N ALA A 3 -11.36 13.95 -6.65
CA ALA A 3 -10.42 13.66 -5.57
C ALA A 3 -10.16 12.15 -5.39
N CYS A 4 -11.13 11.30 -5.71
CA CYS A 4 -10.98 9.84 -5.69
C CYS A 4 -10.03 9.28 -6.76
N PHE A 5 -9.74 10.01 -7.84
CA PHE A 5 -8.89 9.52 -8.94
C PHE A 5 -7.38 9.66 -8.62
N LEU A 6 -7.01 10.60 -7.75
CA LEU A 6 -5.62 10.84 -7.32
C LEU A 6 -5.20 9.96 -6.13
N ILE A 7 -6.15 9.42 -5.37
CA ILE A 7 -5.87 8.55 -4.21
C ILE A 7 -5.72 7.08 -4.63
N PHE A 8 -6.17 6.70 -5.84
CA PHE A 8 -6.38 5.28 -6.19
C PHE A 8 -5.83 4.77 -7.52
N THR A 9 -5.42 5.65 -8.45
CA THR A 9 -4.65 5.22 -9.63
C THR A 9 -3.29 4.63 -9.20
N THR A 10 -2.69 5.26 -8.20
CA THR A 10 -2.47 4.78 -6.83
C THR A 10 -1.93 3.39 -6.48
N PHE A 11 -2.68 2.31 -6.77
CA PHE A 11 -2.40 0.99 -6.14
C PHE A 11 -2.14 -0.14 -7.14
N LEU A 12 -2.75 -0.10 -8.34
CA LEU A 12 -2.55 -1.15 -9.36
C LEU A 12 -1.62 -0.71 -10.51
N ALA A 13 -1.64 0.58 -10.90
CA ALA A 13 -0.64 1.13 -11.84
C ALA A 13 0.68 1.49 -11.14
N ILE A 14 0.62 1.76 -9.83
CA ILE A 14 1.76 2.12 -8.97
C ILE A 14 2.65 0.94 -8.63
N ALA A 15 2.10 -0.27 -8.46
CA ALA A 15 2.88 -1.46 -8.14
C ALA A 15 3.98 -1.77 -9.18
N LEU A 16 3.93 -1.13 -10.35
CA LEU A 16 4.92 -1.28 -11.42
C LEU A 16 5.57 0.05 -11.89
N SER A 17 5.11 1.23 -11.44
CA SER A 17 5.55 2.49 -12.09
C SER A 17 5.59 3.76 -11.24
N ALA A 18 5.33 3.72 -9.92
CA ALA A 18 5.25 4.96 -9.15
C ALA A 18 6.21 5.06 -7.95
N PRO A 19 6.72 6.27 -7.67
CA PRO A 19 7.83 6.51 -6.76
C PRO A 19 7.53 6.33 -5.26
N ASN A 20 6.34 5.85 -4.88
CA ASN A 20 5.87 5.75 -3.49
C ASN A 20 5.38 4.33 -3.11
N TRP A 21 5.82 3.31 -3.86
CA TRP A 21 5.48 1.92 -3.59
C TRP A 21 6.34 1.36 -2.45
N PRO A 22 5.80 0.55 -1.52
CA PRO A 22 6.65 -0.21 -0.60
C PRO A 22 7.62 -1.07 -1.42
N TYR A 23 8.91 -0.98 -1.14
CA TYR A 23 10.00 -1.59 -1.94
C TYR A 23 10.43 -0.79 -3.18
N SER A 24 10.08 0.50 -3.30
CA SER A 24 10.53 1.33 -4.42
C SER A 24 12.05 1.56 -4.43
N GLU A 25 12.66 1.73 -3.27
CA GLU A 25 14.12 1.88 -3.16
C GLU A 25 14.81 0.54 -3.41
N LEU A 26 14.27 -0.55 -2.87
CA LEU A 26 14.72 -1.91 -3.19
C LEU A 26 14.71 -2.12 -4.70
N GLN A 27 13.57 -1.86 -5.36
CA GLN A 27 13.42 -2.07 -6.81
C GLN A 27 14.41 -1.25 -7.63
N ARG A 28 14.79 -0.05 -7.18
CA ARG A 28 15.82 0.78 -7.84
C ARG A 28 17.22 0.20 -7.71
N ARG A 29 17.48 -0.58 -6.67
CA ARG A 29 18.78 -1.21 -6.39
C ARG A 29 18.90 -2.63 -6.94
N LEU A 30 17.77 -3.27 -7.27
CA LEU A 30 17.78 -4.56 -7.95
C LEU A 30 18.45 -4.43 -9.32
N ASN A 31 19.28 -5.41 -9.65
CA ASN A 31 19.75 -5.58 -11.03
C ASN A 31 18.60 -6.04 -11.95
N GLU A 32 18.88 -6.19 -13.24
CA GLU A 32 17.84 -6.51 -14.22
C GLU A 32 17.13 -7.86 -13.93
N GLU A 33 17.89 -8.93 -13.69
CA GLU A 33 17.35 -10.27 -13.42
C GLU A 33 16.51 -10.27 -12.13
N GLN A 34 17.04 -9.68 -11.07
CA GLN A 34 16.34 -9.49 -9.80
C GLN A 34 15.04 -8.70 -10.00
N SER A 35 15.09 -7.58 -10.73
CA SER A 35 13.93 -6.74 -11.01
C SER A 35 12.85 -7.45 -11.83
N GLN A 36 13.26 -8.33 -12.76
CA GLN A 36 12.31 -9.15 -13.53
C GLN A 36 11.60 -10.16 -12.63
N GLU A 37 12.35 -10.85 -11.77
CA GLU A 37 11.78 -11.84 -10.84
C GLU A 37 10.85 -11.19 -9.82
N PHE A 38 11.25 -10.06 -9.24
CA PHE A 38 10.41 -9.27 -8.35
C PHE A 38 9.08 -8.87 -9.02
N ARG A 39 9.14 -8.36 -10.26
CA ARG A 39 7.94 -8.02 -11.04
C ARG A 39 7.09 -9.24 -11.39
N ARG A 40 7.71 -10.40 -11.61
CA ARG A 40 7.00 -11.66 -11.88
C ARG A 40 6.21 -12.10 -10.66
N ILE A 41 6.82 -12.13 -9.48
CA ILE A 41 6.15 -12.46 -8.20
C ILE A 41 4.92 -11.59 -7.99
N PHE A 42 5.07 -10.27 -8.20
CA PHE A 42 3.93 -9.35 -8.07
C PHE A 42 2.82 -9.64 -9.06
N ARG A 43 3.15 -9.82 -10.34
CA ARG A 43 2.18 -10.08 -11.41
C ARG A 43 1.41 -11.36 -11.15
N ASP A 44 2.12 -12.44 -10.80
CA ASP A 44 1.56 -13.77 -10.58
C ASP A 44 0.68 -13.77 -9.31
N GLY A 45 1.05 -13.00 -8.28
CA GLY A 45 0.30 -12.89 -7.03
C GLY A 45 -0.83 -11.85 -7.02
N LEU A 46 -1.12 -11.15 -8.12
CA LEU A 46 -2.18 -10.12 -8.15
C LEU A 46 -3.57 -10.66 -7.82
N ASP A 47 -3.82 -11.89 -8.25
CA ASP A 47 -5.10 -12.58 -8.13
C ASP A 47 -5.10 -13.64 -7.00
N SER A 48 -3.94 -13.95 -6.44
CA SER A 48 -3.80 -14.81 -5.25
C SER A 48 -4.10 -14.03 -3.96
N PRO A 49 -4.43 -14.72 -2.86
CA PRO A 49 -4.47 -14.11 -1.53
C PRO A 49 -3.18 -13.36 -1.21
N ARG A 50 -3.29 -12.19 -0.56
CA ARG A 50 -2.11 -11.41 -0.18
C ARG A 50 -1.18 -12.13 0.78
N THR A 51 -1.69 -13.07 1.59
CA THR A 51 -0.84 -13.97 2.40
C THR A 51 0.19 -14.70 1.54
N GLU A 52 -0.23 -15.23 0.39
CA GLU A 52 0.62 -15.97 -0.54
C GLU A 52 1.62 -15.04 -1.24
N LEU A 53 1.16 -13.89 -1.74
CA LEU A 53 2.04 -12.89 -2.32
C LEU A 53 3.12 -12.42 -1.32
N ASN A 54 2.72 -12.11 -0.08
CA ASN A 54 3.64 -11.69 0.97
C ASN A 54 4.64 -12.79 1.33
N ALA A 55 4.23 -14.07 1.30
CA ALA A 55 5.14 -15.19 1.51
C ALA A 55 6.16 -15.31 0.37
N ASN A 56 5.70 -15.24 -0.88
CA ASN A 56 6.57 -15.31 -2.06
C ASN A 56 7.58 -14.16 -2.09
N LEU A 57 7.15 -12.93 -1.79
CA LEU A 57 8.04 -11.77 -1.68
C LEU A 57 9.08 -11.95 -0.59
N ARG A 58 8.68 -12.45 0.59
CA ARG A 58 9.60 -12.69 1.70
C ARG A 58 10.65 -13.74 1.35
N THR A 59 10.24 -14.83 0.71
CA THR A 59 11.16 -15.88 0.23
C THR A 59 12.14 -15.30 -0.77
N TYR A 60 11.67 -14.50 -1.73
CA TYR A 60 12.52 -13.84 -2.71
C TYR A 60 13.52 -12.87 -2.05
N ILE A 61 13.06 -11.99 -1.15
CA ILE A 61 13.93 -11.05 -0.44
C ILE A 61 15.04 -11.80 0.29
N ALA A 62 14.73 -12.93 0.93
CA ALA A 62 15.72 -13.76 1.62
C ALA A 62 16.82 -14.35 0.71
N THR A 63 16.61 -14.39 -0.61
CA THR A 63 17.63 -14.81 -1.60
C THR A 63 18.55 -13.68 -2.04
N LEU A 64 18.21 -12.42 -1.73
CA LEU A 64 19.00 -11.26 -2.14
C LEU A 64 20.27 -11.13 -1.29
N PRO A 65 21.30 -10.41 -1.77
CA PRO A 65 22.42 -9.99 -0.93
C PRO A 65 21.96 -9.23 0.31
N GLN A 66 22.70 -9.36 1.42
CA GLN A 66 22.34 -8.77 2.72
C GLN A 66 22.00 -7.27 2.62
N GLU A 67 22.78 -6.50 1.88
CA GLU A 67 22.53 -5.06 1.68
C GLU A 67 21.13 -4.77 1.13
N LEU A 68 20.64 -5.59 0.19
CA LEU A 68 19.30 -5.42 -0.37
C LEU A 68 18.22 -5.92 0.59
N GLN A 69 18.50 -6.92 1.41
CA GLN A 69 17.61 -7.33 2.49
C GLN A 69 17.41 -6.21 3.51
N ASP A 70 18.50 -5.51 3.86
CA ASP A 70 18.48 -4.39 4.80
C ASP A 70 17.63 -3.23 4.23
N VAL A 71 17.79 -2.91 2.94
CA VAL A 71 16.94 -1.92 2.25
C VAL A 71 15.46 -2.32 2.30
N ALA A 72 15.15 -3.59 2.04
CA ALA A 72 13.78 -4.10 2.11
C ALA A 72 13.19 -3.99 3.53
N ALA A 73 13.99 -4.26 4.55
CA ALA A 73 13.60 -4.14 5.96
C ALA A 73 13.35 -2.68 6.35
N GLU A 74 14.22 -1.75 5.94
CA GLU A 74 14.02 -0.31 6.17
C GLU A 74 12.73 0.21 5.53
N GLU A 75 12.45 -0.16 4.29
CA GLU A 75 11.21 0.27 3.62
C GLU A 75 9.97 -0.31 4.29
N ARG A 76 10.06 -1.55 4.80
CA ARG A 76 8.98 -2.13 5.59
C ARG A 76 8.75 -1.36 6.88
N GLN A 77 9.81 -1.02 7.59
CA GLN A 77 9.73 -0.23 8.82
C GLN A 77 9.12 1.15 8.56
N ARG A 78 9.55 1.86 7.51
CA ARG A 78 8.98 3.16 7.12
C ARG A 78 7.49 3.06 6.81
N LEU A 79 7.05 1.99 6.16
CA LEU A 79 5.62 1.76 5.90
C LEU A 79 4.86 1.57 7.22
N ASP A 80 5.38 0.74 8.13
CA ASP A 80 4.75 0.48 9.42
C ASP A 80 4.64 1.77 10.26
N ASP A 81 5.69 2.59 10.28
CA ASP A 81 5.70 3.90 10.94
C ASP A 81 4.69 4.87 10.32
N SER A 82 4.59 4.90 8.98
CA SER A 82 3.58 5.70 8.27
C SER A 82 2.15 5.28 8.61
N ILE A 83 1.88 3.97 8.70
CA ILE A 83 0.57 3.46 9.11
C ILE A 83 0.25 3.90 10.54
N GLN A 84 1.22 3.86 11.46
CA GLN A 84 1.00 4.32 12.84
C GLN A 84 0.75 5.83 12.91
N ALA A 85 1.52 6.63 12.16
CA ALA A 85 1.31 8.08 12.08
C ALA A 85 -0.09 8.40 11.51
N ALA A 86 -0.52 7.70 10.47
CA ALA A 86 -1.86 7.84 9.91
C ALA A 86 -2.95 7.52 10.95
N ARG A 87 -2.80 6.45 11.72
CA ARG A 87 -3.73 6.09 12.82
C ARG A 87 -3.85 7.21 13.85
N GLN A 88 -2.74 7.83 14.24
CA GLN A 88 -2.75 8.94 15.19
C GLN A 88 -3.48 10.16 14.61
N ARG A 89 -3.22 10.53 13.35
CA ARG A 89 -3.89 11.65 12.68
C ARG A 89 -5.41 11.44 12.61
N VAL A 90 -5.84 10.21 12.34
CA VAL A 90 -7.27 9.84 12.27
C VAL A 90 -8.01 10.08 13.59
N GLN A 91 -7.36 9.93 14.74
CA GLN A 91 -8.01 10.13 16.05
C GLN A 91 -8.50 11.57 16.27
N ALA A 92 -7.88 12.55 15.60
CA ALA A 92 -8.27 13.95 15.69
C ALA A 92 -9.39 14.35 14.70
N LEU A 93 -9.86 13.42 13.86
CA LEU A 93 -10.84 13.68 12.81
C LEU A 93 -12.27 13.39 13.28
N SER A 94 -13.24 13.76 12.46
CA SER A 94 -14.65 13.49 12.68
C SER A 94 -14.94 11.99 12.82
N ALA A 95 -16.03 11.66 13.52
CA ALA A 95 -16.47 10.27 13.68
C ALA A 95 -16.70 9.56 12.33
N ASN A 96 -17.14 10.30 11.31
CA ASN A 96 -17.30 9.77 9.96
C ASN A 96 -15.95 9.43 9.32
N ALA A 97 -14.93 10.29 9.48
CA ALA A 97 -13.59 10.04 8.96
C ALA A 97 -12.93 8.85 9.67
N GLN A 98 -13.09 8.75 10.98
CA GLN A 98 -12.64 7.59 11.76
C GLN A 98 -13.34 6.29 11.33
N SER A 99 -14.65 6.34 11.06
CA SER A 99 -15.42 5.20 10.57
C SER A 99 -14.97 4.75 9.18
N LEU A 100 -14.77 5.71 8.27
CA LEU A 100 -14.29 5.44 6.91
C LEU A 100 -12.87 4.85 6.91
N TYR A 101 -11.98 5.38 7.76
CA TYR A 101 -10.63 4.83 7.91
C TYR A 101 -10.63 3.42 8.49
N ARG A 102 -11.52 3.09 9.43
CA ARG A 102 -11.66 1.72 9.94
C ARG A 102 -12.04 0.73 8.83
N GLN A 103 -13.03 1.07 8.01
CA GLN A 103 -13.43 0.23 6.86
C GLN A 103 -12.27 0.05 5.86
N TYR A 104 -11.53 1.12 5.59
CA TYR A 104 -10.31 1.05 4.78
C TYR A 104 -9.27 0.10 5.40
N ALA A 105 -9.00 0.23 6.71
CA ALA A 105 -8.03 -0.59 7.42
C ALA A 105 -8.44 -2.06 7.49
N GLU A 106 -9.73 -2.36 7.65
CA GLU A 106 -10.26 -3.73 7.58
C GLU A 106 -9.98 -4.37 6.22
N ILE A 107 -10.28 -3.65 5.12
CA ILE A 107 -9.97 -4.15 3.77
C ILE A 107 -8.45 -4.26 3.57
N TYR A 108 -7.65 -3.33 4.09
CA TYR A 108 -6.19 -3.36 3.94
C TYR A 108 -5.57 -4.56 4.67
N ASN A 109 -6.02 -4.84 5.90
CA ASN A 109 -5.47 -5.90 6.76
C ASN A 109 -6.00 -7.31 6.43
N ASP A 110 -7.04 -7.44 5.60
CA ASP A 110 -7.57 -8.73 5.18
C ASP A 110 -6.60 -9.45 4.20
N GLU A 111 -5.59 -10.14 4.71
CA GLU A 111 -4.62 -10.82 3.83
C GLU A 111 -5.22 -12.00 3.05
N GLY A 112 -6.47 -12.40 3.34
CA GLY A 112 -7.16 -13.49 2.66
C GLY A 112 -7.70 -13.12 1.27
N ILE A 113 -7.85 -11.83 0.98
CA ILE A 113 -8.26 -11.33 -0.35
C ILE A 113 -7.05 -10.95 -1.20
N SER A 114 -7.25 -10.95 -2.52
CA SER A 114 -6.22 -10.56 -3.48
C SER A 114 -5.99 -9.06 -3.53
N LEU A 115 -4.86 -8.63 -4.11
CA LEU A 115 -4.60 -7.20 -4.32
C LEU A 115 -5.66 -6.55 -5.21
N ARG A 116 -6.12 -7.27 -6.25
CA ARG A 116 -7.17 -6.76 -7.15
C ARG A 116 -8.49 -6.61 -6.41
N GLU A 117 -8.85 -7.58 -5.58
CA GLU A 117 -10.08 -7.52 -4.79
C GLU A 117 -10.03 -6.40 -3.75
N ALA A 118 -8.94 -6.29 -2.99
CA ALA A 118 -8.74 -5.21 -2.03
C ALA A 118 -8.84 -3.83 -2.72
N THR A 119 -8.19 -3.69 -3.88
CA THR A 119 -8.27 -2.48 -4.70
C THR A 119 -9.70 -2.17 -5.12
N SER A 120 -10.48 -3.16 -5.54
CA SER A 120 -11.90 -2.98 -5.90
C SER A 120 -12.72 -2.53 -4.70
N ARG A 121 -12.60 -3.23 -3.56
CA ARG A 121 -13.37 -2.92 -2.34
C ARG A 121 -13.08 -1.52 -1.82
N ILE A 122 -11.81 -1.09 -1.82
CA ILE A 122 -11.47 0.27 -1.39
C ILE A 122 -11.95 1.31 -2.41
N ASN A 123 -11.90 1.03 -3.71
CA ASN A 123 -12.47 1.93 -4.72
C ASN A 123 -13.96 2.15 -4.48
N ASP A 124 -14.70 1.09 -4.21
CA ASP A 124 -16.14 1.19 -3.94
C ASP A 124 -16.41 1.94 -2.64
N LEU A 125 -15.62 1.68 -1.58
CA LEU A 125 -15.65 2.44 -0.32
C LEU A 125 -15.47 3.94 -0.57
N CYS A 126 -14.46 4.33 -1.36
CA CYS A 126 -14.18 5.71 -1.72
C CYS A 126 -15.25 6.33 -2.64
N ARG A 127 -15.97 5.55 -3.44
CA ARG A 127 -17.07 6.06 -4.28
C ARG A 127 -18.32 6.35 -3.47
N THR A 128 -18.60 5.52 -2.46
CA THR A 128 -19.78 5.66 -1.59
C THR A 128 -19.56 6.63 -0.43
N ALA A 129 -18.30 6.92 -0.08
CA ALA A 129 -17.98 7.82 1.02
C ALA A 129 -18.40 9.27 0.74
N ASP A 130 -18.83 9.95 1.81
CA ASP A 130 -19.11 11.37 1.77
C ASP A 130 -17.84 12.18 1.41
N ARG A 131 -18.00 13.17 0.53
CA ARG A 131 -16.89 13.96 0.00
C ARG A 131 -16.19 14.79 1.08
N THR A 132 -16.92 15.27 2.08
CA THR A 132 -16.34 16.05 3.18
C THR A 132 -15.45 15.15 4.03
N THR A 133 -15.95 13.95 4.34
CA THR A 133 -15.23 12.90 5.07
C THR A 133 -13.94 12.48 4.35
N LEU A 134 -13.99 12.28 3.03
CA LEU A 134 -12.80 11.98 2.23
C LEU A 134 -11.78 13.12 2.24
N ARG A 135 -12.23 14.37 2.08
CA ARG A 135 -11.32 15.53 2.13
C ARG A 135 -10.64 15.67 3.48
N GLU A 136 -11.34 15.37 4.56
CA GLU A 136 -10.77 15.40 5.90
C GLU A 136 -9.59 14.42 6.02
N LEU A 137 -9.76 13.17 5.57
CA LEU A 137 -8.67 12.17 5.54
C LEU A 137 -7.50 12.59 4.63
N ILE A 138 -7.80 13.19 3.47
CA ILE A 138 -6.77 13.69 2.54
C ILE A 138 -5.98 14.84 3.16
N ASN A 139 -6.67 15.83 3.74
CA ASN A 139 -6.04 17.00 4.35
C ASN A 139 -5.23 16.65 5.60
N ALA A 140 -5.66 15.60 6.31
CA ALA A 140 -4.92 15.03 7.42
C ALA A 140 -3.79 14.08 6.98
N ASP A 141 -3.52 13.98 5.66
CA ASP A 141 -2.41 13.22 5.11
C ASP A 141 -2.42 11.74 5.55
N VAL A 142 -3.62 11.16 5.70
CA VAL A 142 -3.82 9.79 6.22
C VAL A 142 -3.38 8.73 5.21
N PHE A 143 -3.42 9.05 3.92
CA PHE A 143 -3.11 8.12 2.82
C PHE A 143 -1.74 8.35 2.18
N ASN A 144 -0.91 9.23 2.74
CA ASN A 144 0.35 9.61 2.12
C ASN A 144 1.53 9.04 2.91
N ALA A 145 2.26 8.11 2.30
CA ALA A 145 3.39 7.45 2.93
C ALA A 145 4.67 8.31 2.97
N ARG A 146 4.66 9.53 2.42
CA ARG A 146 5.86 10.38 2.25
C ARG A 146 6.29 11.17 3.50
N ASN A 147 5.41 11.34 4.48
CA ASN A 147 5.63 12.21 5.65
C ASN A 147 5.83 11.42 6.95
N ALA A 148 6.44 10.23 6.86
CA ALA A 148 6.89 9.43 7.99
C ALA A 148 8.43 9.38 7.99
#